data_AF-A0A078KY48-F1
#
_entry.id   AF-A0A078KY48-F1
#
_cell.length_a   1.000
_cell.length_b   1.000
_cell.length_c   1.000
_cell.angle_alpha   90.00
_cell.angle_beta   90.00
_cell.angle_gamma   90.00
#
_symmetry.space_group_name_H-M   'P 1'
#
loop_
_entity.id
_entity.type
_entity.pdbx_description
1 polymer ?
#
loop_
_entity_poly.entity_id
_entity_poly.type
_entity_poly.pdbx_seq_one_letter_code
_entity_poly.pdbx_strand_id
1 'polypeptide(L)'
;MNLYLEPELSQHRHGRFFQSQLNALIFEELPHSGMVLIHGNQFQELEDNQKLNWWRWASQPACCLLLIPPFNPGKIYSSLDWRISFLETVVDLADINCFKTLYSQIVPEVATRIDGMDGETDRQLGYQWKNLTINTRYFKTHSGSGVFSATCLPLWSISLLNHTDEVTDWLLQLLRLAGKPGTQPHKISDEHQPSLEKTDFGLMVCIDALNLQNREEIIHLLKQNRMGIFSFSDQEIDTGFERLEQAGFLSSNGLSDKGINALQQSPYWIYTERLKEEWSNERS
;
A
#
# COMPACT_ATOMS: atom_id res chain seq x y z
N MET A 1 -5.30 9.43 -17.58
CA MET A 1 -5.52 8.60 -16.38
C MET A 1 -6.59 7.60 -16.72
N ASN A 2 -6.42 6.31 -16.38
CA ASN A 2 -7.52 5.37 -16.45
C ASN A 2 -8.25 5.40 -15.10
N LEU A 3 -9.44 5.97 -15.09
CA LEU A 3 -10.30 6.10 -13.91
C LEU A 3 -11.49 5.15 -14.08
N TYR A 4 -11.71 4.32 -13.09
CA TYR A 4 -12.74 3.31 -13.08
C TYR A 4 -13.64 3.47 -11.86
N LEU A 5 -14.91 3.13 -12.03
CA LEU A 5 -15.89 3.10 -10.95
C LEU A 5 -16.29 1.67 -10.69
N GLU A 6 -16.37 1.32 -9.41
CA GLU A 6 -17.07 0.12 -8.99
C GLU A 6 -18.53 0.13 -9.55
N PRO A 7 -19.07 -1.02 -9.98
CA PRO A 7 -20.39 -1.12 -10.59
C PRO A 7 -21.55 -0.43 -9.86
N GLU A 8 -21.72 -0.60 -8.56
CA GLU A 8 -22.79 0.07 -7.80
C GLU A 8 -22.55 1.58 -7.73
N LEU A 9 -21.31 2.03 -7.50
CA LEU A 9 -20.94 3.45 -7.55
C LEU A 9 -21.32 4.07 -8.90
N SER A 10 -21.08 3.36 -10.01
CA SER A 10 -21.38 3.84 -11.36
C SER A 10 -22.88 4.10 -11.60
N GLN A 11 -23.75 3.37 -10.90
CA GLN A 11 -25.20 3.53 -10.99
C GLN A 11 -25.72 4.66 -10.08
N HIS A 12 -24.94 5.04 -9.07
CA HIS A 12 -25.26 6.11 -8.13
C HIS A 12 -25.10 7.51 -8.76
N ARG A 13 -25.79 8.52 -8.18
CA ARG A 13 -25.65 9.92 -8.61
C ARG A 13 -24.20 10.45 -8.53
N HIS A 14 -23.40 9.93 -7.60
CA HIS A 14 -21.98 10.28 -7.46
C HIS A 14 -21.17 9.73 -8.64
N GLY A 15 -21.44 8.49 -9.07
CA GLY A 15 -20.79 7.89 -10.24
C GLY A 15 -21.08 8.66 -11.53
N ARG A 16 -22.33 9.12 -11.72
CA ARG A 16 -22.70 9.93 -12.89
C ARG A 16 -21.89 11.23 -13.01
N PHE A 17 -21.50 11.84 -11.89
CA PHE A 17 -20.57 12.97 -11.90
C PHE A 17 -19.22 12.54 -12.49
N PHE A 18 -18.61 11.49 -11.96
CA PHE A 18 -17.30 11.03 -12.44
C PHE A 18 -17.32 10.56 -13.89
N GLN A 19 -18.41 9.92 -14.34
CA GLN A 19 -18.57 9.54 -15.75
C GLN A 19 -18.70 10.76 -16.66
N SER A 20 -19.56 11.72 -16.30
CA SER A 20 -19.83 12.89 -17.16
C SER A 20 -18.72 13.93 -17.15
N GLN A 21 -18.07 14.13 -16.01
CA GLN A 21 -17.07 15.18 -15.81
C GLN A 21 -15.64 14.69 -16.00
N LEU A 22 -15.35 13.44 -15.61
CA LEU A 22 -13.98 12.89 -15.61
C LEU A 22 -13.81 11.70 -16.57
N ASN A 23 -14.82 11.36 -17.38
CA ASN A 23 -14.83 10.23 -18.30
C ASN A 23 -14.50 8.88 -17.61
N ALA A 24 -14.95 8.71 -16.37
CA ALA A 24 -14.73 7.47 -15.63
C ALA A 24 -15.42 6.28 -16.31
N LEU A 25 -14.74 5.14 -16.32
CA LEU A 25 -15.19 3.90 -16.96
C LEU A 25 -15.82 2.95 -15.95
N ILE A 26 -16.70 2.07 -16.42
CA ILE A 26 -17.22 0.94 -15.63
C ILE A 26 -16.39 -0.29 -16.00
N PHE A 27 -16.19 -1.20 -15.06
CA PHE A 27 -15.53 -2.48 -15.30
C PHE A 27 -16.42 -3.65 -14.86
N GLU A 28 -16.25 -4.81 -15.50
CA GLU A 28 -16.87 -6.07 -15.08
C GLU A 28 -15.96 -6.84 -14.10
N GLU A 29 -14.65 -6.79 -14.35
CA GLU A 29 -13.60 -7.33 -13.49
C GLU A 29 -12.54 -6.26 -13.18
N LEU A 30 -11.85 -6.39 -12.05
CA LEU A 30 -10.86 -5.40 -11.62
C LEU A 30 -9.83 -5.14 -12.74
N PRO A 31 -9.60 -3.87 -13.12
CA PRO A 31 -8.78 -3.52 -14.27
C PRO A 31 -7.30 -3.83 -14.00
N HIS A 32 -6.51 -4.12 -15.04
CA HIS A 32 -5.10 -4.47 -14.86
C HIS A 32 -4.22 -3.33 -14.28
N SER A 33 -4.63 -2.07 -14.45
CA SER A 33 -3.98 -0.90 -13.85
C SER A 33 -4.89 0.32 -13.89
N GLY A 34 -4.56 1.34 -13.12
CA GLY A 34 -5.30 2.59 -13.03
C GLY A 34 -5.88 2.83 -11.64
N MET A 35 -6.83 3.76 -11.58
CA MET A 35 -7.51 4.12 -10.34
C MET A 35 -8.93 3.55 -10.34
N VAL A 36 -9.32 2.87 -9.26
CA VAL A 36 -10.70 2.45 -9.03
C VAL A 36 -11.28 3.24 -7.85
N LEU A 37 -12.47 3.79 -8.04
CA LEU A 37 -13.27 4.42 -7.00
C LEU A 37 -14.35 3.45 -6.50
N ILE A 38 -14.56 3.41 -5.20
CA ILE A 38 -15.66 2.68 -4.54
C ILE A 38 -16.14 3.50 -3.34
N HIS A 39 -17.44 3.44 -3.01
CA HIS A 39 -17.91 4.04 -1.76
C HIS A 39 -17.29 3.33 -0.55
N GLY A 40 -16.97 4.10 0.47
CA GLY A 40 -16.33 3.60 1.68
C GLY A 40 -17.21 2.63 2.46
N ASN A 41 -18.50 2.95 2.61
CA ASN A 41 -19.47 2.08 3.28
C ASN A 41 -19.63 0.75 2.53
N GLN A 42 -19.67 0.79 1.20
CA GLN A 42 -19.75 -0.40 0.36
C GLN A 42 -18.52 -1.29 0.57
N PHE A 43 -17.31 -0.72 0.53
CA PHE A 43 -16.09 -1.46 0.84
C PHE A 43 -16.13 -2.05 2.27
N GLN A 44 -16.64 -1.31 3.25
CA GLN A 44 -16.77 -1.78 4.64
C GLN A 44 -17.75 -2.95 4.80
N GLU A 45 -18.75 -3.04 3.92
CA GLU A 45 -19.78 -4.09 3.94
C GLU A 45 -19.37 -5.35 3.18
N LEU A 46 -18.35 -5.29 2.32
CA LEU A 46 -17.79 -6.46 1.63
C LEU A 46 -17.35 -7.56 2.61
N GLU A 47 -17.45 -8.81 2.16
CA GLU A 47 -16.89 -9.95 2.89
C GLU A 47 -15.34 -9.87 2.94
N ASP A 48 -14.73 -10.50 3.95
CA ASP A 48 -13.28 -10.44 4.15
C ASP A 48 -12.48 -10.95 2.93
N ASN A 49 -12.97 -12.00 2.26
CA ASN A 49 -12.36 -12.52 1.04
C ASN A 49 -12.41 -11.52 -0.11
N GLN A 50 -13.52 -10.79 -0.25
CA GLN A 50 -13.66 -9.75 -1.27
C GLN A 50 -12.74 -8.57 -0.94
N LYS A 51 -12.74 -8.08 0.31
CA LYS A 51 -11.82 -7.03 0.76
C LYS A 51 -10.36 -7.41 0.51
N LEU A 52 -9.99 -8.66 0.77
CA LEU A 52 -8.64 -9.17 0.50
C LEU A 52 -8.30 -9.14 -1.00
N ASN A 53 -9.25 -9.46 -1.89
CA ASN A 53 -9.04 -9.37 -3.34
C ASN A 53 -8.80 -7.92 -3.78
N TRP A 54 -9.62 -6.98 -3.31
CA TRP A 54 -9.44 -5.54 -3.54
C TRP A 54 -8.11 -5.01 -2.99
N TRP A 55 -7.74 -5.45 -1.79
CA TRP A 55 -6.46 -5.11 -1.16
C TRP A 55 -5.26 -5.62 -1.98
N ARG A 56 -5.31 -6.88 -2.41
CA ARG A 56 -4.28 -7.49 -3.27
C ARG A 56 -4.14 -6.73 -4.57
N TRP A 57 -5.26 -6.39 -5.21
CA TRP A 57 -5.27 -5.58 -6.42
C TRP A 57 -4.65 -4.19 -6.18
N ALA A 58 -5.09 -3.49 -5.13
CA ALA A 58 -4.58 -2.17 -4.77
C ALA A 58 -3.09 -2.18 -4.39
N SER A 59 -2.54 -3.35 -4.04
CA SER A 59 -1.12 -3.52 -3.74
C SER A 59 -0.26 -3.67 -5.00
N GLN A 60 -0.84 -3.94 -6.17
CA GLN A 60 -0.10 -4.13 -7.43
C GLN A 60 0.43 -2.79 -7.98
N PRO A 61 1.62 -2.76 -8.60
CA PRO A 61 2.14 -1.55 -9.25
C PRO A 61 1.13 -0.96 -10.24
N ALA A 62 1.08 0.36 -10.32
CA ALA A 62 0.14 1.14 -11.13
C ALA A 62 -1.35 1.00 -10.80
N CYS A 63 -1.70 0.30 -9.72
CA CYS A 63 -3.07 0.23 -9.20
C CYS A 63 -3.26 1.19 -8.03
N CYS A 64 -4.37 1.92 -8.03
CA CYS A 64 -4.78 2.77 -6.92
C CYS A 64 -6.25 2.51 -6.60
N LEU A 65 -6.53 2.03 -5.39
CA LEU A 65 -7.89 1.97 -4.87
C LEU A 65 -8.13 3.22 -4.02
N LEU A 66 -9.18 3.97 -4.35
CA LEU A 66 -9.61 5.12 -3.58
C LEU A 66 -11.03 4.90 -3.05
N LEU A 67 -11.11 4.72 -1.73
CA LEU A 67 -12.37 4.74 -1.00
C LEU A 67 -12.83 6.20 -0.84
N ILE A 68 -14.06 6.48 -1.26
CA ILE A 68 -14.65 7.82 -1.18
C ILE A 68 -15.92 7.79 -0.32
N PRO A 69 -16.42 8.91 0.23
CA PRO A 69 -17.63 8.87 1.04
C PRO A 69 -18.86 8.43 0.19
N PRO A 70 -19.95 7.96 0.84
CA PRO A 70 -20.14 7.85 2.28
C PRO A 70 -19.34 6.71 2.90
N PHE A 71 -19.16 6.79 4.22
CA PHE A 71 -18.56 5.75 5.06
C PHE A 71 -19.48 5.45 6.24
N ASN A 72 -19.45 4.22 6.73
CA ASN A 72 -19.98 3.85 8.03
C ASN A 72 -18.94 4.22 9.11
N PRO A 73 -19.34 4.77 10.28
CA PRO A 73 -18.42 4.99 11.39
C PRO A 73 -17.76 3.70 11.85
N GLY A 74 -16.50 3.77 12.28
CA GLY A 74 -15.72 2.62 12.72
C GLY A 74 -14.61 2.23 11.75
N LYS A 75 -14.14 0.98 11.82
CA LYS A 75 -12.98 0.52 11.03
C LYS A 75 -13.29 0.52 9.53
N ILE A 76 -12.32 0.93 8.72
CA ILE A 76 -12.41 0.83 7.25
C ILE A 76 -12.03 -0.57 6.79
N TYR A 77 -10.87 -1.06 7.25
CA TYR A 77 -10.35 -2.37 6.91
C TYR A 77 -9.64 -2.98 8.13
N SER A 78 -9.70 -4.30 8.30
CA SER A 78 -9.15 -4.97 9.48
C SER A 78 -7.62 -5.00 9.52
N SER A 79 -6.96 -4.93 8.36
CA SER A 79 -5.50 -4.90 8.23
C SER A 79 -4.86 -3.53 8.47
N LEU A 80 -5.66 -2.49 8.65
CA LEU A 80 -5.21 -1.13 8.96
C LEU A 80 -5.89 -0.64 10.24
N ASP A 81 -5.24 0.26 10.95
CA ASP A 81 -5.82 0.94 12.11
C ASP A 81 -6.80 2.08 11.75
N TRP A 82 -7.11 2.25 10.47
CA TRP A 82 -7.94 3.33 9.96
C TRP A 82 -9.38 3.23 10.45
N ARG A 83 -9.88 4.36 10.97
CA ARG A 83 -11.25 4.50 11.46
C ARG A 83 -11.90 5.76 10.92
N ILE A 84 -13.19 5.67 10.66
CA ILE A 84 -14.04 6.79 10.32
C ILE A 84 -14.79 7.25 11.57
N SER A 85 -14.77 8.56 11.78
CA SER A 85 -15.53 9.27 12.80
C SER A 85 -16.31 10.40 12.15
N PHE A 86 -17.47 10.76 12.70
CA PHE A 86 -18.16 11.99 12.27
C PHE A 86 -17.40 13.23 12.74
N LEU A 87 -17.48 14.31 11.96
CA LEU A 87 -16.97 15.60 12.38
C LEU A 87 -17.95 16.27 13.34
N GLU A 88 -17.51 16.53 14.57
CA GLU A 88 -18.29 17.25 15.59
C GLU A 88 -18.17 18.78 15.45
N THR A 89 -17.19 19.26 14.68
CA THR A 89 -16.91 20.70 14.51
C THR A 89 -16.53 20.98 13.06
N VAL A 90 -16.90 22.16 12.57
CA VAL A 90 -16.53 22.65 11.24
C VAL A 90 -15.00 22.66 11.10
N VAL A 91 -14.50 22.19 9.95
CA VAL A 91 -13.07 22.21 9.64
C VAL A 91 -12.59 23.66 9.55
N ASP A 92 -11.68 24.06 10.43
CA ASP A 92 -11.08 25.40 10.42
C ASP A 92 -10.07 25.52 9.26
N LEU A 93 -10.33 26.48 8.36
CA LEU A 93 -9.58 26.74 7.14
C LEU A 93 -8.68 27.98 7.21
N ALA A 94 -8.48 28.60 8.37
CA ALA A 94 -7.97 29.98 8.47
C ALA A 94 -6.51 30.26 7.97
N ASP A 95 -5.93 29.53 7.01
CA ASP A 95 -4.79 30.00 6.21
C ASP A 95 -5.01 29.71 4.72
N ILE A 96 -5.35 30.76 3.99
CA ILE A 96 -5.81 30.79 2.58
C ILE A 96 -4.68 30.52 1.56
N ASN A 97 -3.43 30.42 2.00
CA ASN A 97 -2.29 30.48 1.08
C ASN A 97 -1.79 29.12 0.54
N CYS A 98 -2.38 27.98 0.94
CA CYS A 98 -1.85 26.65 0.58
C CYS A 98 -2.88 25.68 -0.04
N PHE A 99 -4.18 25.98 0.03
CA PHE A 99 -5.19 25.06 -0.46
C PHE A 99 -5.64 25.44 -1.87
N LYS A 100 -5.45 24.51 -2.82
CA LYS A 100 -6.09 24.56 -4.15
C LYS A 100 -7.60 24.85 -4.01
N THR A 101 -8.18 25.57 -4.98
CA THR A 101 -9.59 25.97 -4.97
C THR A 101 -10.52 24.83 -4.59
N LEU A 102 -10.25 23.61 -5.07
CA LEU A 102 -10.92 22.35 -4.74
C LEU A 102 -11.33 22.24 -3.26
N TYR A 103 -10.41 22.46 -2.32
CA TYR A 103 -10.68 22.27 -0.89
C TYR A 103 -11.65 23.30 -0.35
N SER A 104 -11.47 24.58 -0.73
CA SER A 104 -12.35 25.67 -0.29
C SER A 104 -13.82 25.44 -0.69
N GLN A 105 -14.05 24.75 -1.82
CA GLN A 105 -15.39 24.48 -2.34
C GLN A 105 -16.10 23.35 -1.59
N ILE A 106 -15.36 22.34 -1.10
CA ILE A 106 -15.97 21.12 -0.57
C ILE A 106 -15.91 20.97 0.94
N VAL A 107 -15.11 21.77 1.63
CA VAL A 107 -15.01 21.71 3.10
C VAL A 107 -16.36 21.77 3.81
N PRO A 108 -17.32 22.63 3.41
CA PRO A 108 -18.64 22.66 4.04
C PRO A 108 -19.42 21.34 3.90
N GLU A 109 -19.06 20.48 2.94
CA GLU A 109 -19.71 19.20 2.65
C GLU A 109 -19.00 18.01 3.31
N VAL A 110 -17.83 18.22 3.94
CA VAL A 110 -17.09 17.15 4.63
C VAL A 110 -17.77 16.84 5.96
N ALA A 111 -18.29 15.62 6.08
CA ALA A 111 -19.04 15.16 7.26
C ALA A 111 -18.28 14.14 8.13
N THR A 112 -17.17 13.60 7.63
CA THR A 112 -16.38 12.57 8.30
C THR A 112 -14.90 12.91 8.34
N ARG A 113 -14.16 12.25 9.23
CA ARG A 113 -12.69 12.27 9.28
C ARG A 113 -12.12 10.86 9.31
N ILE A 114 -10.87 10.73 8.88
CA ILE A 114 -10.08 9.50 8.98
C ILE A 114 -9.09 9.65 10.15
N ASP A 115 -9.18 8.72 11.10
CA ASP A 115 -8.26 8.57 12.21
C ASP A 115 -7.40 7.31 12.02
N GLY A 116 -6.13 7.30 12.46
CA GLY A 116 -5.21 6.15 12.38
C GLY A 116 -3.76 6.57 12.13
N MET A 117 -2.84 5.62 12.28
CA MET A 117 -1.37 5.76 12.17
C MET A 117 -0.74 4.93 11.04
N ASP A 118 -1.39 3.88 10.51
CA ASP A 118 -0.85 3.08 9.40
C ASP A 118 -0.78 3.81 8.05
N GLY A 119 0.37 3.79 7.37
CA GLY A 119 0.53 4.48 6.08
C GLY A 119 0.76 5.98 6.24
N GLU A 120 0.53 6.72 5.17
CA GLU A 120 1.05 8.06 4.96
C GLU A 120 -0.05 9.08 4.62
N THR A 121 0.30 10.35 4.78
CA THR A 121 -0.48 11.51 4.33
C THR A 121 0.52 12.58 3.89
N ASP A 122 0.15 13.40 2.90
CA ASP A 122 1.03 14.43 2.36
C ASP A 122 0.37 15.80 2.44
N ARG A 123 0.96 16.67 3.27
CA ARG A 123 0.48 18.04 3.46
C ARG A 123 0.68 18.90 2.20
N GLN A 124 1.73 18.65 1.41
CA GLN A 124 1.98 19.37 0.16
C GLN A 124 0.94 19.02 -0.91
N LEU A 125 0.41 17.80 -0.86
CA LEU A 125 -0.70 17.36 -1.72
C LEU A 125 -2.08 17.73 -1.14
N GLY A 126 -2.13 18.42 0.00
CA GLY A 126 -3.38 18.85 0.64
C GLY A 126 -4.17 17.73 1.29
N TYR A 127 -3.55 16.61 1.66
CA TYR A 127 -4.23 15.45 2.28
C TYR A 127 -4.50 15.62 3.79
N GLN A 128 -4.07 16.75 4.34
CA GLN A 128 -4.24 17.13 5.74
C GLN A 128 -4.88 18.52 5.83
N TRP A 129 -5.85 18.66 6.74
CA TRP A 129 -6.47 19.94 7.10
C TRP A 129 -5.52 20.79 7.97
N LYS A 130 -5.82 22.08 8.13
CA LYS A 130 -4.99 23.01 8.92
C LYS A 130 -4.87 22.60 10.39
N ASN A 131 -5.95 22.09 10.98
CA ASN A 131 -5.98 21.56 12.35
C ASN A 131 -5.27 20.20 12.50
N LEU A 132 -4.44 19.80 11.53
CA LEU A 132 -3.70 18.54 11.46
C LEU A 132 -4.55 17.28 11.29
N THR A 133 -5.88 17.41 11.22
CA THR A 133 -6.75 16.27 10.96
C THR A 133 -6.61 15.81 9.51
N ILE A 134 -6.68 14.50 9.28
CA ILE A 134 -6.39 13.91 7.98
C ILE A 134 -7.68 13.87 7.16
N ASN A 135 -7.60 14.36 5.92
CA ASN A 135 -8.70 14.26 4.96
C ASN A 135 -8.52 13.11 3.98
N THR A 136 -7.28 12.73 3.71
CA THR A 136 -6.92 11.65 2.80
C THR A 136 -5.73 10.89 3.37
N ARG A 137 -5.85 9.57 3.38
CA ARG A 137 -4.80 8.67 3.86
C ARG A 137 -4.53 7.63 2.81
N TYR A 138 -3.26 7.28 2.63
CA TYR A 138 -2.87 6.25 1.69
C TYR A 138 -1.88 5.30 2.33
N PHE A 139 -1.98 4.04 1.96
CA PHE A 139 -1.11 2.97 2.38
C PHE A 139 -0.43 2.38 1.16
N LYS A 140 0.86 2.13 1.32
CA LYS A 140 1.70 1.42 0.36
C LYS A 140 2.55 0.43 1.11
N THR A 141 2.76 -0.75 0.52
CA THR A 141 3.66 -1.74 1.09
C THR A 141 5.12 -1.36 0.87
N HIS A 142 5.43 -0.73 -0.28
CA HIS A 142 6.75 -0.18 -0.62
C HIS A 142 6.62 0.86 -1.73
N SER A 143 7.72 1.56 -2.07
CA SER A 143 7.70 2.63 -3.08
C SER A 143 7.19 2.20 -4.46
N GLY A 144 7.44 0.94 -4.84
CA GLY A 144 7.00 0.33 -6.10
C GLY A 144 5.61 -0.33 -6.08
N SER A 145 4.92 -0.39 -4.95
CA SER A 145 3.59 -1.01 -4.85
C SER A 145 2.49 -0.08 -5.39
N GLY A 146 1.30 -0.64 -5.55
CA GLY A 146 0.09 0.16 -5.69
C GLY A 146 -0.25 0.90 -4.40
N VAL A 147 -1.40 1.59 -4.44
CA VAL A 147 -1.90 2.45 -3.38
C VAL A 147 -3.29 1.99 -2.95
N PHE A 148 -3.45 1.67 -1.67
CA PHE A 148 -4.76 1.61 -1.02
C PHE A 148 -5.00 2.94 -0.32
N SER A 149 -6.12 3.62 -0.58
CA SER A 149 -6.35 4.96 -0.04
C SER A 149 -7.81 5.21 0.32
N ALA A 150 -8.02 6.14 1.24
CA ALA A 150 -9.33 6.62 1.63
C ALA A 150 -9.32 8.14 1.72
N THR A 151 -10.39 8.78 1.28
CA THR A 151 -10.58 10.23 1.42
C THR A 151 -11.95 10.55 1.99
N CYS A 152 -12.03 11.60 2.81
CA CYS A 152 -13.28 12.21 3.28
C CYS A 152 -13.81 13.30 2.34
N LEU A 153 -13.09 13.60 1.26
CA LEU A 153 -13.45 14.65 0.33
C LEU A 153 -14.62 14.18 -0.57
N PRO A 154 -15.73 14.94 -0.65
CA PRO A 154 -16.82 14.63 -1.56
C PRO A 154 -16.46 15.11 -2.97
N LEU A 155 -15.60 14.35 -3.65
CA LEU A 155 -15.04 14.70 -4.98
C LEU A 155 -16.09 14.77 -6.11
N TRP A 156 -17.34 14.39 -5.84
CA TRP A 156 -18.49 14.54 -6.74
C TRP A 156 -19.35 15.78 -6.45
N SER A 157 -18.91 16.65 -5.52
CA SER A 157 -19.68 17.84 -5.14
C SER A 157 -20.04 18.68 -6.36
N ILE A 158 -21.26 19.21 -6.36
CA ILE A 158 -21.74 20.15 -7.38
C ILE A 158 -20.87 21.42 -7.39
N SER A 159 -20.32 21.80 -6.23
CA SER A 159 -19.40 22.94 -6.07
C SER A 159 -18.10 22.75 -6.87
N LEU A 160 -17.78 21.51 -7.30
CA LEU A 160 -16.61 21.18 -8.11
C LEU A 160 -16.86 21.12 -9.62
N LEU A 161 -18.08 21.42 -10.11
CA LEU A 161 -18.40 21.33 -11.55
C LEU A 161 -17.50 22.20 -12.44
N ASN A 162 -17.04 23.34 -11.94
CA ASN A 162 -16.12 24.24 -12.66
C ASN A 162 -14.64 24.01 -12.30
N HIS A 163 -14.35 22.98 -11.50
CA HIS A 163 -13.02 22.65 -10.97
C HIS A 163 -12.62 21.21 -11.31
N THR A 164 -13.16 20.65 -12.39
CA THR A 164 -12.92 19.26 -12.83
C THR A 164 -11.44 19.00 -13.14
N ASP A 165 -10.72 19.99 -13.66
CA ASP A 165 -9.27 19.91 -13.87
C ASP A 165 -8.51 19.78 -12.54
N GLU A 166 -8.95 20.48 -11.49
CA GLU A 166 -8.34 20.38 -10.16
C GLU A 166 -8.62 19.03 -9.52
N VAL A 167 -9.84 18.49 -9.68
CA VAL A 167 -10.18 17.12 -9.25
C VAL A 167 -9.33 16.10 -10.00
N THR A 168 -9.16 16.28 -11.31
CA THR A 168 -8.35 15.40 -12.15
C THR A 168 -6.88 15.43 -11.73
N ASP A 169 -6.31 16.61 -11.51
CA ASP A 169 -4.93 16.76 -11.03
C ASP A 169 -4.77 16.16 -9.64
N TRP A 170 -5.75 16.34 -8.75
CA TRP A 170 -5.74 15.72 -7.42
C TRP A 170 -5.72 14.17 -7.50
N LEU A 171 -6.59 13.57 -8.31
CA LEU A 171 -6.61 12.12 -8.53
C LEU A 171 -5.31 11.63 -9.19
N LEU A 172 -4.76 12.39 -10.14
CA LEU A 172 -3.49 12.09 -10.77
C LEU A 172 -2.32 12.14 -9.79
N GLN A 173 -2.31 13.10 -8.86
CA GLN A 173 -1.30 13.19 -7.81
C GLN A 173 -1.33 11.96 -6.89
N LEU A 174 -2.53 11.51 -6.52
CA LEU A 174 -2.69 10.27 -5.75
C LEU A 174 -2.25 9.03 -6.55
N LEU A 175 -2.66 8.92 -7.82
CA LEU A 175 -2.26 7.80 -8.68
C LEU A 175 -0.74 7.76 -8.93
N ARG A 176 -0.07 8.92 -9.01
CA ARG A 176 1.40 9.02 -9.15
C ARG A 176 2.16 8.44 -7.96
N LEU A 177 1.50 8.27 -6.81
CA LEU A 177 2.08 7.55 -5.69
C LEU A 177 2.15 6.05 -5.98
N ALA A 178 1.32 5.49 -6.87
CA ALA A 178 1.47 4.09 -7.25
C ALA A 178 2.78 3.88 -8.01
N GLY A 179 3.45 2.76 -7.73
CA GLY A 179 4.64 2.35 -8.46
C GLY A 179 4.38 2.27 -9.96
N LYS A 180 5.43 2.42 -10.76
CA LYS A 180 5.28 2.30 -12.22
C LYS A 180 4.96 0.84 -12.58
N PRO A 181 4.14 0.60 -13.61
CA PRO A 181 3.95 -0.77 -14.10
C PRO A 181 5.32 -1.29 -14.51
N GLY A 182 5.75 -2.40 -13.92
CA GLY A 182 6.94 -3.10 -14.40
C GLY A 182 6.70 -3.46 -15.86
N THR A 183 7.60 -3.05 -16.76
CA THR A 183 7.64 -3.63 -18.11
C THR A 183 8.01 -5.10 -17.98
N GLN A 184 7.02 -5.96 -17.78
CA GLN A 184 7.13 -7.36 -18.11
C GLN A 184 5.95 -7.75 -19.01
N PRO A 185 6.23 -8.40 -20.16
CA PRO A 185 5.19 -8.94 -21.00
C PRO A 185 4.55 -10.11 -20.26
N HIS A 186 3.23 -10.06 -20.04
CA HIS A 186 2.48 -11.25 -19.71
C HIS A 186 2.55 -12.21 -20.91
N LYS A 187 3.50 -13.16 -20.84
CA LYS A 187 3.31 -14.50 -21.35
C LYS A 187 3.17 -15.43 -20.14
N ILE A 188 2.03 -16.10 -20.12
CA ILE A 188 1.67 -17.17 -19.22
C ILE A 188 2.72 -18.28 -19.32
N SER A 189 3.17 -18.78 -18.17
CA SER A 189 3.46 -20.21 -18.00
C SER A 189 3.42 -20.54 -16.52
N ASP A 190 2.45 -21.37 -16.15
CA ASP A 190 2.48 -22.22 -14.97
C ASP A 190 3.83 -22.94 -14.89
N GLU A 191 4.51 -22.81 -13.77
CA GLU A 191 5.35 -23.86 -13.19
C GLU A 191 5.48 -23.57 -11.70
N HIS A 192 5.19 -24.59 -10.89
CA HIS A 192 5.28 -24.56 -9.43
C HIS A 192 6.63 -24.00 -8.98
N GLN A 193 6.68 -22.72 -8.60
CA GLN A 193 7.71 -22.21 -7.71
C GLN A 193 7.12 -22.17 -6.31
N PRO A 194 7.74 -22.83 -5.31
CA PRO A 194 7.29 -22.69 -3.93
C PRO A 194 7.37 -21.20 -3.56
N SER A 195 6.23 -20.61 -3.21
CA SER A 195 6.18 -19.20 -2.82
C SER A 195 6.96 -19.05 -1.53
N LEU A 196 7.99 -18.20 -1.54
CA LEU A 196 8.75 -17.89 -0.33
C LEU A 196 7.83 -17.36 0.77
N GLU A 197 8.04 -17.85 1.98
CA GLU A 197 7.40 -17.38 3.18
C GLU A 197 8.10 -16.14 3.73
N LYS A 198 7.42 -15.42 4.62
CA LYS A 198 7.98 -14.24 5.31
C LYS A 198 9.24 -14.57 6.11
N THR A 199 9.29 -15.77 6.69
CA THR A 199 10.44 -16.31 7.43
C THR A 199 11.64 -16.52 6.51
N ASP A 200 11.42 -16.93 5.26
CA ASP A 200 12.50 -17.13 4.28
C ASP A 200 13.22 -15.81 3.97
N PHE A 201 12.49 -14.69 3.83
CA PHE A 201 13.11 -13.38 3.67
C PHE A 201 13.88 -12.92 4.90
N GLY A 202 13.39 -13.22 6.12
CA GLY A 202 14.13 -12.97 7.36
C GLY A 202 15.46 -13.74 7.40
N LEU A 203 15.45 -15.02 7.00
CA LEU A 203 16.66 -15.84 6.89
C LEU A 203 17.63 -15.25 5.85
N MET A 204 17.12 -14.80 4.70
CA MET A 204 17.95 -14.16 3.67
C MET A 204 18.60 -12.86 4.17
N VAL A 205 17.88 -12.02 4.94
CA VAL A 205 18.48 -10.83 5.59
C VAL A 205 19.63 -11.23 6.49
N CYS A 206 19.43 -12.27 7.29
CA CYS A 206 20.45 -12.75 8.21
C CYS A 206 21.68 -13.27 7.46
N ILE A 207 21.47 -14.06 6.40
CA ILE A 207 22.56 -14.61 5.57
C ILE A 207 23.36 -13.48 4.91
N ASP A 208 22.68 -12.46 4.35
CA ASP A 208 23.34 -11.30 3.74
C ASP A 208 24.14 -10.47 4.77
N ALA A 209 23.55 -10.24 5.95
CA ALA A 209 24.16 -9.39 6.97
C ALA A 209 25.36 -10.04 7.66
N LEU A 210 25.30 -11.36 7.90
CA LEU A 210 26.39 -12.10 8.54
C LEU A 210 27.63 -12.19 7.65
N ASN A 211 27.44 -12.13 6.31
CA ASN A 211 28.49 -12.27 5.30
C ASN A 211 29.41 -13.48 5.56
N LEU A 212 28.82 -14.56 6.05
CA LEU A 212 29.51 -15.83 6.34
C LEU A 212 29.38 -16.75 5.14
N GLN A 213 30.47 -17.46 4.82
CA GLN A 213 30.50 -18.37 3.68
C GLN A 213 30.18 -19.82 4.07
N ASN A 214 30.03 -20.11 5.36
CA ASN A 214 29.76 -21.46 5.85
C ASN A 214 28.31 -21.60 6.36
N ARG A 215 27.53 -22.46 5.69
CA ARG A 215 26.15 -22.79 6.04
C ARG A 215 26.00 -23.27 7.48
N GLU A 216 26.89 -24.15 7.95
CA GLU A 216 26.81 -24.73 9.30
C GLU A 216 27.03 -23.65 10.37
N GLU A 217 27.91 -22.69 10.08
CA GLU A 217 28.20 -21.55 10.95
C GLU A 217 27.01 -20.57 11.02
N ILE A 218 26.37 -20.30 9.88
CA ILE A 218 25.16 -19.47 9.82
C ILE A 218 24.01 -20.11 10.62
N ILE A 219 23.74 -21.39 10.40
CA ILE A 219 22.67 -22.11 11.11
C ILE A 219 22.96 -22.12 12.61
N HIS A 220 24.20 -22.38 13.02
CA HIS A 220 24.59 -22.36 14.42
C HIS A 220 24.36 -20.98 15.07
N LEU A 221 24.69 -19.89 14.38
CA LEU A 221 24.46 -18.52 14.88
C LEU A 221 22.98 -18.14 14.94
N LEU A 222 22.19 -18.56 13.95
CA LEU A 222 20.74 -18.36 13.94
C LEU A 222 20.06 -19.10 15.10
N LYS A 223 20.47 -20.34 15.38
CA LYS A 223 19.97 -21.14 16.51
C LYS A 223 20.38 -20.58 17.88
N GLN A 224 21.45 -19.79 17.94
CA GLN A 224 21.84 -19.06 19.15
C GLN A 224 21.03 -17.78 19.41
N ASN A 225 20.10 -17.41 18.51
CA ASN A 225 19.13 -16.33 18.65
C ASN A 225 19.77 -14.95 18.96
N ARG A 226 20.94 -14.68 18.36
CA ARG A 226 21.71 -13.43 18.57
C ARG A 226 21.29 -12.26 17.70
N MET A 227 20.35 -12.46 16.77
CA MET A 227 19.93 -11.45 15.80
C MET A 227 18.69 -10.73 16.36
N GLY A 228 18.88 -9.67 17.16
CA GLY A 228 17.83 -9.07 18.02
C GLY A 228 16.49 -8.68 17.37
N ILE A 229 16.43 -8.56 16.04
CA ILE A 229 15.21 -8.23 15.28
C ILE A 229 14.49 -9.45 14.68
N PHE A 230 15.16 -10.60 14.60
CA PHE A 230 14.59 -11.84 14.04
C PHE A 230 14.77 -12.99 15.02
N SER A 231 13.66 -13.64 15.38
CA SER A 231 13.68 -14.89 16.12
C SER A 231 13.05 -15.99 15.28
N PHE A 232 13.78 -17.09 15.12
CA PHE A 232 13.36 -18.26 14.37
C PHE A 232 13.38 -19.47 15.29
N SER A 233 12.40 -20.35 15.15
CA SER A 233 12.49 -21.71 15.68
C SER A 233 13.47 -22.56 14.86
N ASP A 234 14.02 -23.61 15.47
CA ASP A 234 14.91 -24.54 14.77
C ASP A 234 14.26 -25.12 13.51
N GLN A 235 12.95 -25.40 13.57
CA GLN A 235 12.18 -25.91 12.44
C GLN A 235 12.06 -24.88 11.32
N GLU A 236 11.86 -23.59 11.63
CA GLU A 236 11.81 -22.52 10.61
C GLU A 236 13.16 -22.33 9.93
N ILE A 237 14.27 -22.48 10.67
CA ILE A 237 15.62 -22.42 10.10
C ILE A 237 15.81 -23.61 9.15
N ASP A 238 15.56 -24.83 9.61
CA ASP A 238 15.85 -26.03 8.83
C ASP A 238 14.97 -26.09 7.55
N THR A 239 13.66 -25.84 7.68
CA THR A 239 12.74 -25.83 6.53
C THR A 239 12.94 -24.64 5.59
N GLY A 240 13.29 -23.46 6.13
CA GLY A 240 13.55 -22.27 5.32
C GLY A 240 14.79 -22.40 4.46
N PHE A 241 15.87 -22.98 4.99
CA PHE A 241 17.07 -23.27 4.20
C PHE A 241 16.78 -24.26 3.06
N GLU A 242 16.02 -25.32 3.32
CA GLU A 242 15.63 -26.28 2.28
C GLU A 242 14.82 -25.61 1.16
N ARG A 243 13.86 -24.75 1.50
CA ARG A 243 13.07 -24.00 0.51
C ARG A 243 13.91 -23.03 -0.31
N LEU A 244 14.80 -22.28 0.35
CA LEU A 244 15.68 -21.32 -0.31
C LEU A 244 16.69 -22.00 -1.25
N GLU A 245 17.20 -23.19 -0.89
CA GLU A 245 18.07 -24.00 -1.76
C GLU A 245 17.30 -24.54 -2.96
N GLN A 246 16.15 -25.17 -2.73
CA GLN A 246 15.32 -25.73 -3.81
C GLN A 246 14.86 -24.65 -4.81
N ALA A 247 14.59 -23.45 -4.33
CA ALA A 247 14.20 -22.31 -5.17
C ALA A 247 15.40 -21.57 -5.79
N GLY A 248 16.65 -21.98 -5.50
CA GLY A 248 17.87 -21.43 -6.07
C GLY A 248 18.27 -20.04 -5.56
N PHE A 249 17.77 -19.65 -4.39
CA PHE A 249 18.12 -18.37 -3.74
C PHE A 249 19.42 -18.46 -2.93
N LEU A 250 19.93 -19.68 -2.70
CA LEU A 250 21.23 -19.93 -2.09
C LEU A 250 22.22 -20.49 -3.11
N SER A 251 23.50 -20.18 -2.89
CA SER A 251 24.67 -20.67 -3.62
C SER A 251 25.67 -21.27 -2.62
N SER A 252 26.79 -21.81 -3.11
CA SER A 252 27.85 -22.36 -2.23
C SER A 252 28.45 -21.33 -1.26
N ASN A 253 28.24 -20.03 -1.51
CA ASN A 253 28.87 -18.94 -0.76
C ASN A 253 27.84 -18.02 -0.05
N GLY A 254 26.60 -18.47 0.16
CA GLY A 254 25.53 -17.66 0.76
C GLY A 254 24.40 -17.38 -0.23
N LEU A 255 23.84 -16.17 -0.26
CA LEU A 255 22.80 -15.82 -1.24
C LEU A 255 23.34 -15.88 -2.67
N SER A 256 22.57 -16.47 -3.59
CA SER A 256 22.84 -16.37 -5.02
C SER A 256 22.46 -14.97 -5.54
N ASP A 257 22.86 -14.61 -6.77
CA ASP A 257 22.42 -13.36 -7.40
C ASP A 257 20.88 -13.26 -7.46
N LYS A 258 20.21 -14.41 -7.66
CA LYS A 258 18.74 -14.52 -7.59
C LYS A 258 18.23 -14.22 -6.19
N GLY A 259 18.91 -14.73 -5.15
CA GLY A 259 18.64 -14.45 -3.74
C GLY A 259 18.81 -12.99 -3.38
N ILE A 260 19.94 -12.39 -3.73
CA ILE A 260 20.24 -10.97 -3.46
C ILE A 260 19.20 -10.09 -4.15
N ASN A 261 18.90 -10.36 -5.43
CA ASN A 261 17.92 -9.57 -6.17
C ASN A 261 16.50 -9.71 -5.57
N ALA A 262 16.09 -10.93 -5.21
CA ALA A 262 14.81 -11.15 -4.54
C ALA A 262 14.75 -10.46 -3.17
N LEU A 263 15.84 -10.49 -2.40
CA LEU A 263 15.94 -9.84 -1.11
C LEU A 263 15.88 -8.31 -1.24
N GLN A 264 16.62 -7.72 -2.18
CA GLN A 264 16.62 -6.28 -2.49
C GLN A 264 15.24 -5.76 -2.92
N GLN A 265 14.47 -6.62 -3.58
CA GLN A 265 13.09 -6.33 -3.99
C GLN A 265 12.07 -6.59 -2.88
N SER A 266 12.49 -7.20 -1.76
CA SER A 266 11.61 -7.51 -0.63
C SER A 266 11.52 -6.35 0.36
N PRO A 267 10.42 -6.26 1.15
CA PRO A 267 10.31 -5.28 2.23
C PRO A 267 11.34 -5.50 3.36
N TYR A 268 12.03 -6.65 3.36
CA TYR A 268 13.02 -7.00 4.37
C TYR A 268 14.42 -6.44 4.07
N TRP A 269 14.67 -5.94 2.85
CA TRP A 269 15.97 -5.37 2.47
C TRP A 269 16.45 -4.27 3.40
N ILE A 270 15.54 -3.42 3.89
CA ILE A 270 15.91 -2.31 4.78
C ILE A 270 16.58 -2.76 6.09
N TYR A 271 16.38 -4.03 6.48
CA TYR A 271 16.99 -4.59 7.68
C TYR A 271 18.41 -5.14 7.47
N THR A 272 18.87 -5.30 6.22
CA THR A 272 20.22 -5.86 5.95
C THR A 272 21.32 -4.94 6.45
N GLU A 273 21.27 -3.65 6.10
CA GLU A 273 22.26 -2.66 6.52
C GLU A 273 22.26 -2.47 8.05
N ARG A 274 21.07 -2.42 8.65
CA ARG A 274 20.93 -2.32 10.11
C ARG A 274 21.56 -3.52 10.83
N LEU A 275 21.33 -4.75 10.33
CA LEU A 275 21.93 -5.94 10.92
C LEU A 275 23.44 -6.03 10.69
N LYS A 276 23.95 -5.53 9.55
CA LYS A 276 25.40 -5.44 9.30
C LYS A 276 26.09 -4.51 10.30
N GLU A 277 25.46 -3.37 10.62
CA GLU A 277 25.96 -2.44 11.64
C GLU A 277 25.95 -3.07 13.03
N GLU A 278 24.83 -3.68 13.44
CA GLU A 278 24.69 -4.37 14.73
C GLU A 278 25.75 -5.50 14.88
N TRP A 279 25.92 -6.33 13.85
CA TRP A 279 26.89 -7.43 13.83
C TRP A 279 28.35 -6.97 13.81
N SER A 280 28.67 -5.88 13.11
CA SER A 280 30.03 -5.32 13.07
C SER A 280 30.47 -4.78 14.44
N ASN A 281 29.54 -4.23 15.22
CA ASN A 281 29.78 -3.75 16.57
C ASN A 281 29.99 -4.89 17.59
N GLU A 282 29.36 -6.06 17.40
CA GLU A 282 29.59 -7.23 18.28
C GLU A 282 30.95 -7.91 18.07
N ARG A 283 31.60 -7.67 16.93
CA ARG A 283 32.93 -8.21 16.59
C ARG A 283 34.11 -7.28 16.94
N SER A 284 33.83 -6.04 17.36
CA SER A 284 34.82 -5.02 17.74
C SER A 284 35.10 -5.04 19.24
#